data_AF-A0A8C3SQN0-F1
#
_entry.id   AF-A0A8C3SQN0-F1
#
_cell.length_a   1.000
_cell.length_b   1.000
_cell.length_c   1.000
_cell.angle_alpha   90.00
_cell.angle_beta   90.00
_cell.angle_gamma   90.00
#
_symmetry.space_group_name_H-M   'P 1'
#
loop_
_entity.id
_entity.type
_entity.pdbx_description
1 polymer ?
#
loop_
_entity_poly.entity_id
_entity_poly.type
_entity_poly.pdbx_seq_one_letter_code
_entity_poly.pdbx_strand_id
1 'polypeptide(L)'
;MFFERHLENILKYFIPNTTDPNQVLEVIPLCKEYVRKLEIDQFLPPVKLDQNKEEDDMSDSGSDVEFDEFCMNHYDLGVLTAALSHLEELHLTYGVKDCGMNFEWSLFDFTYQDCYSLANAFKKCHTLKDGGKQLLEGMSDNKTLTEFDLRLAEVGQESEYLINQALKANQEIARLKTLTS
;
A
#
# COMPACT_ATOMS: atom_id res chain seq x y z
N MET A 1 -19.17 -8.99 -1.35
CA MET A 1 -20.50 -8.77 -1.96
C MET A 1 -20.35 -8.23 -3.40
N PHE A 2 -21.43 -7.91 -4.14
CA PHE A 2 -21.36 -7.42 -5.53
C PHE A 2 -20.64 -6.05 -5.65
N PHE A 3 -20.99 -5.08 -4.79
CA PHE A 3 -20.40 -3.74 -4.82
C PHE A 3 -18.90 -3.73 -4.52
N GLU A 4 -18.48 -4.45 -3.48
CA GLU A 4 -17.07 -4.61 -3.11
C GLU A 4 -16.29 -5.21 -4.29
N ARG A 5 -16.78 -6.32 -4.86
CA ARG A 5 -16.11 -6.98 -5.98
C ARG A 5 -15.99 -6.09 -7.22
N HIS A 6 -17.01 -5.27 -7.49
CA HIS A 6 -16.98 -4.36 -8.63
C HIS A 6 -15.92 -3.26 -8.44
N LEU A 7 -15.91 -2.62 -7.27
CA LEU A 7 -14.93 -1.59 -6.94
C LEU A 7 -13.51 -2.17 -6.87
N GLU A 8 -13.34 -3.34 -6.25
CA GLU A 8 -12.08 -4.10 -6.25
C GLU A 8 -11.57 -4.34 -7.67
N ASN A 9 -12.43 -4.79 -8.59
CA ASN A 9 -12.03 -5.02 -9.98
C ASN A 9 -11.59 -3.74 -10.68
N ILE A 10 -12.26 -2.61 -10.47
CA ILE A 10 -11.84 -1.32 -11.04
C ILE A 10 -10.44 -0.97 -10.52
N LEU A 11 -10.23 -1.05 -9.20
CA LEU A 11 -8.95 -0.70 -8.56
C LEU A 11 -7.81 -1.65 -8.97
N LYS A 12 -8.09 -2.96 -9.11
CA LYS A 12 -7.09 -3.97 -9.53
C LYS A 12 -6.53 -3.76 -10.92
N TYR A 13 -7.30 -3.14 -11.82
CA TYR A 13 -6.90 -2.87 -13.20
C TYR A 13 -6.71 -1.38 -13.48
N PHE A 14 -6.70 -0.55 -12.43
CA PHE A 14 -6.42 0.87 -12.56
C PHE A 14 -4.93 1.07 -12.82
N ILE A 15 -4.58 1.60 -13.98
CA ILE A 15 -3.20 1.96 -14.34
C ILE A 15 -3.04 3.46 -14.17
N PRO A 16 -2.22 3.94 -13.22
CA PRO A 16 -1.97 5.36 -13.02
C PRO A 16 -1.53 6.03 -14.33
N ASN A 17 -1.99 7.27 -14.54
CA ASN A 17 -1.75 8.08 -15.75
C ASN A 17 -2.32 7.51 -17.07
N THR A 18 -3.01 6.37 -17.03
CA THR A 18 -3.63 5.73 -18.21
C THR A 18 -5.14 5.55 -18.06
N THR A 19 -5.58 5.08 -16.89
CA THR A 19 -7.00 4.89 -16.58
C THR A 19 -7.64 6.21 -16.13
N ASP A 20 -8.82 6.54 -16.66
CA ASP A 20 -9.59 7.71 -16.23
C ASP A 20 -10.04 7.56 -14.76
N PRO A 21 -9.66 8.49 -13.85
CA PRO A 21 -10.10 8.49 -12.46
C PRO A 21 -11.62 8.46 -12.28
N ASN A 22 -12.41 8.95 -13.25
CA ASN A 22 -13.87 8.93 -13.17
C ASN A 22 -14.44 7.51 -13.07
N GLN A 23 -13.74 6.49 -13.57
CA GLN A 23 -14.16 5.09 -13.43
C GLN A 23 -14.31 4.68 -11.96
N VAL A 24 -13.50 5.25 -11.06
CA VAL A 24 -13.64 5.04 -9.62
C VAL A 24 -14.69 5.98 -9.04
N LEU A 25 -14.62 7.28 -9.38
CA LEU A 25 -15.45 8.33 -8.77
C LEU A 25 -16.95 8.15 -9.01
N GLU A 26 -17.36 7.68 -10.19
CA GLU A 26 -18.77 7.48 -10.54
C GLU A 26 -19.40 6.32 -9.75
N VAL A 27 -18.60 5.35 -9.32
CA VAL A 27 -19.09 4.17 -8.58
C VAL A 27 -19.24 4.45 -7.10
N ILE A 28 -18.48 5.39 -6.54
CA ILE A 28 -18.49 5.74 -5.11
C ILE A 28 -19.92 6.03 -4.59
N PRO A 29 -20.74 6.92 -5.21
CA PRO A 29 -22.08 7.22 -4.73
C PRO A 29 -23.01 5.99 -4.67
N LEU A 30 -22.74 4.98 -5.50
CA LEU A 30 -23.56 3.77 -5.62
C LEU A 30 -23.22 2.73 -4.53
N CYS A 31 -21.99 2.74 -4.02
CA CYS A 31 -21.48 1.67 -3.15
C CYS A 31 -21.00 2.13 -1.76
N LYS A 32 -20.80 3.43 -1.52
CA LYS A 32 -20.17 3.96 -0.30
C LYS A 32 -20.81 3.53 1.02
N GLU A 33 -22.12 3.27 1.03
CA GLU A 33 -22.85 2.83 2.23
C GLU A 33 -22.76 1.31 2.48
N TYR A 34 -22.21 0.54 1.54
CA TYR A 34 -22.24 -0.93 1.55
C TYR A 34 -20.87 -1.59 1.62
N VAL A 35 -19.82 -0.89 1.17
CA VAL A 35 -18.45 -1.43 1.14
C VAL A 35 -17.87 -1.43 2.55
N ARG A 36 -17.60 -2.62 3.08
CA ARG A 36 -16.95 -2.81 4.39
C ARG A 36 -15.56 -3.39 4.27
N LYS A 37 -15.34 -4.24 3.26
CA LYS A 37 -14.04 -4.83 2.96
C LYS A 37 -13.66 -4.51 1.51
N LEU A 38 -12.38 -4.18 1.30
CA LEU A 38 -11.75 -4.16 -0.01
C LEU A 38 -10.53 -5.07 -0.03
N GLU A 39 -10.48 -5.96 -1.01
CA GLU A 39 -9.35 -6.86 -1.26
C GLU A 39 -8.76 -6.65 -2.65
N ILE A 40 -7.66 -5.89 -2.69
CA ILE A 40 -6.93 -5.50 -3.89
C ILE A 40 -5.60 -6.25 -3.86
N ASP A 41 -5.62 -7.45 -4.43
CA ASP A 41 -4.50 -8.40 -4.46
C ASP A 41 -3.48 -8.11 -5.57
N GLN A 42 -3.73 -7.08 -6.37
CA GLN A 42 -2.77 -6.45 -7.26
C GLN A 42 -3.15 -4.97 -7.38
N PHE A 43 -2.14 -4.09 -7.30
CA PHE A 43 -2.31 -2.66 -7.43
C PHE A 43 -1.24 -2.18 -8.37
N LEU A 44 -1.65 -1.78 -9.57
CA LEU A 44 -0.74 -1.64 -10.70
C LEU A 44 0.06 -0.33 -10.59
N PRO A 45 1.38 -0.38 -10.84
CA PRO A 45 2.19 0.83 -10.96
C PRO A 45 1.87 1.56 -12.28
N PRO A 46 2.26 2.83 -12.42
CA PRO A 46 2.24 3.50 -13.71
C PRO A 46 3.09 2.73 -14.72
N VAL A 47 2.58 2.60 -15.94
CA VAL A 47 3.33 1.99 -17.04
C VAL A 47 3.98 3.12 -17.84
N LYS A 48 5.29 3.02 -18.07
CA LYS A 48 5.96 3.88 -19.05
C LYS A 48 5.45 3.46 -20.43
N LEU A 49 4.66 4.31 -21.07
CA LEU A 49 4.38 4.16 -22.49
C LEU A 49 5.67 4.47 -23.21
N ASP A 50 6.30 3.45 -23.80
CA ASP A 50 7.42 3.64 -24.74
C ASP A 50 6.93 4.59 -25.83
N GLN A 51 7.31 5.86 -25.74
CA GLN A 51 7.18 6.79 -26.85
C GLN A 51 8.09 6.24 -27.94
N ASN A 52 7.51 5.94 -29.10
CA ASN A 52 8.09 5.14 -30.15
C ASN A 52 9.57 5.41 -30.44
N LYS A 53 10.30 4.31 -30.64
CA LYS A 53 11.55 4.20 -31.41
C LYS A 53 11.43 4.89 -32.78
N GLU A 54 11.74 6.17 -32.91
CA GLU A 54 12.11 6.80 -34.19
C GLU A 54 13.03 8.03 -33.98
N GLU A 55 14.13 7.92 -33.23
CA GLU A 55 15.26 8.86 -33.38
C GLU A 55 16.61 8.13 -33.21
N ASP A 56 16.88 7.17 -34.11
CA ASP A 56 18.26 6.93 -34.53
C ASP A 56 18.65 8.13 -35.43
N ASP A 57 19.19 9.19 -34.83
CA ASP A 57 20.45 9.85 -35.22
C ASP A 57 20.59 11.24 -34.58
N MET A 58 21.74 11.45 -33.94
CA MET A 58 22.37 12.75 -33.61
C MET A 58 21.75 13.59 -32.48
N SER A 59 22.42 13.63 -31.32
CA SER A 59 23.01 14.87 -30.76
C SER A 59 23.58 14.64 -29.35
N ASP A 60 24.89 14.85 -29.21
CA ASP A 60 25.56 15.08 -27.94
C ASP A 60 25.25 16.52 -27.50
N SER A 61 24.21 16.67 -26.69
CA SER A 61 23.97 17.90 -25.93
C SER A 61 23.33 17.56 -24.61
N GLY A 62 24.17 17.59 -23.57
CA GLY A 62 23.74 17.68 -22.18
C GLY A 62 22.84 18.89 -22.02
N SER A 63 21.54 18.64 -22.02
CA SER A 63 20.54 19.56 -21.53
C SER A 63 19.90 18.89 -20.32
N ASP A 64 20.12 19.50 -19.16
CA ASP A 64 19.33 19.27 -17.95
C ASP A 64 17.90 19.73 -18.26
N VAL A 65 17.17 18.91 -19.00
CA VAL A 65 15.72 19.02 -19.09
C VAL A 65 15.22 18.32 -17.84
N GLU A 66 14.64 19.09 -16.91
CA GLU A 66 13.77 18.57 -15.86
C GLU A 66 12.71 17.71 -16.56
N PHE A 67 13.00 16.41 -16.67
CA PHE A 67 11.97 15.43 -16.96
C PHE A 67 10.97 15.61 -15.85
N ASP A 68 9.79 16.14 -16.21
CA ASP A 68 8.61 16.07 -15.38
C ASP A 68 8.59 14.66 -14.82
N GLU A 69 8.74 14.59 -13.50
CA GLU A 69 8.89 13.39 -12.71
C GLU A 69 7.57 12.66 -12.85
N PHE A 70 7.38 11.96 -13.98
CA PHE A 70 6.18 11.21 -14.31
C PHE A 70 5.92 10.34 -13.11
N CYS A 71 4.91 10.72 -12.35
CA CYS A 71 4.66 10.29 -10.98
C CYS A 71 4.67 8.76 -10.97
N MET A 72 5.79 8.14 -10.54
CA MET A 72 6.01 6.68 -10.51
C MET A 72 5.23 6.02 -9.37
N ASN A 73 4.03 6.55 -9.10
CA ASN A 73 3.28 6.29 -7.90
C ASN A 73 1.92 5.70 -8.29
N HIS A 74 1.43 4.85 -7.42
CA HIS A 74 0.16 4.16 -7.58
C HIS A 74 -1.01 5.13 -7.43
N TYR A 75 -2.22 4.65 -7.73
CA TYR A 75 -3.43 5.45 -7.59
C TYR A 75 -3.65 5.91 -6.13
N ASP A 76 -3.94 7.19 -5.93
CA ASP A 76 -4.20 7.75 -4.59
C ASP A 76 -5.60 7.36 -4.10
N LEU A 77 -5.64 6.48 -3.09
CA LEU A 77 -6.88 6.02 -2.46
C LEU A 77 -7.54 7.08 -1.56
N GLY A 78 -6.92 8.24 -1.34
CA GLY A 78 -7.37 9.22 -0.35
C GLY A 78 -8.78 9.78 -0.57
N VAL A 79 -9.22 9.94 -1.83
CA VAL A 79 -10.61 10.35 -2.12
C VAL A 79 -11.57 9.19 -1.86
N LEU A 80 -11.17 7.98 -2.25
CA LEU A 80 -11.96 6.77 -2.06
C LEU A 80 -12.19 6.51 -0.57
N THR A 81 -11.13 6.45 0.24
CA THR A 81 -11.22 6.12 1.66
C THR A 81 -11.93 7.18 2.48
N ALA A 82 -11.90 8.45 2.05
CA ALA A 82 -12.71 9.51 2.64
C ALA A 82 -14.21 9.34 2.37
N ALA A 83 -14.58 8.76 1.23
CA ALA A 83 -15.96 8.58 0.82
C ALA A 83 -16.59 7.29 1.34
N LEU A 84 -15.80 6.22 1.50
CA LEU A 84 -16.26 4.92 2.00
C LEU A 84 -16.37 4.94 3.54
N SER A 85 -17.44 5.53 4.04
CA SER A 85 -17.67 5.77 5.46
C SER A 85 -17.72 4.51 6.33
N HIS A 86 -18.02 3.34 5.75
CA HIS A 86 -18.13 2.07 6.48
C HIS A 86 -17.00 1.08 6.17
N LEU A 87 -15.90 1.53 5.56
CA LEU A 87 -14.77 0.66 5.23
C LEU A 87 -14.02 0.24 6.51
N GLU A 88 -14.11 -1.04 6.86
CA GLU A 88 -13.51 -1.64 8.05
C GLU A 88 -12.19 -2.38 7.75
N GLU A 89 -12.06 -2.93 6.54
CA GLU A 89 -10.93 -3.76 6.12
C GLU A 89 -10.43 -3.34 4.73
N LEU A 90 -9.12 -3.09 4.62
CA LEU A 90 -8.45 -2.79 3.36
C LEU A 90 -7.20 -3.67 3.24
N HIS A 91 -7.25 -4.62 2.31
CA HIS A 91 -6.13 -5.46 1.93
C HIS A 91 -5.57 -4.96 0.59
N LEU A 92 -4.30 -4.58 0.57
CA LEU A 92 -3.66 -3.97 -0.59
C LEU A 92 -2.30 -4.64 -0.85
N THR A 93 -2.10 -5.09 -2.08
CA THR A 93 -0.82 -5.63 -2.56
C THR A 93 -0.30 -4.74 -3.69
N TYR A 94 0.79 -4.01 -3.43
CA TYR A 94 1.51 -3.25 -4.45
C TYR A 94 2.29 -4.21 -5.33
N GLY A 95 1.88 -4.32 -6.59
CA GLY A 95 2.45 -5.32 -7.48
C GLY A 95 1.50 -5.81 -8.56
N VAL A 96 2.08 -6.54 -9.51
CA VAL A 96 1.40 -7.08 -10.68
C VAL A 96 1.38 -8.61 -10.59
N LYS A 97 0.21 -9.22 -10.83
CA LYS A 97 0.11 -10.68 -10.96
C LYS A 97 0.31 -11.12 -12.41
N ASP A 98 0.78 -12.34 -12.59
CA ASP A 98 0.84 -13.02 -13.88
C ASP A 98 1.58 -12.25 -14.99
N CYS A 99 2.60 -11.44 -14.64
CA CYS A 99 3.37 -10.61 -15.58
C CYS A 99 4.23 -11.42 -16.58
N GLY A 100 4.38 -12.73 -16.36
CA GLY A 100 5.02 -13.64 -17.31
C GLY A 100 6.44 -13.20 -17.69
N MET A 101 6.67 -13.01 -18.99
CA MET A 101 7.98 -12.57 -19.52
C MET A 101 8.22 -11.06 -19.40
N ASN A 102 7.20 -10.27 -19.06
CA ASN A 102 7.30 -8.82 -18.86
C ASN A 102 7.64 -8.48 -17.39
N PHE A 103 8.32 -9.38 -16.69
CA PHE A 103 8.69 -9.19 -15.30
C PHE A 103 9.80 -8.14 -15.17
N GLU A 104 9.56 -7.12 -14.34
CA GLU A 104 10.56 -6.17 -13.88
C GLU A 104 10.41 -5.97 -12.37
N TRP A 105 11.53 -5.82 -11.64
CA TRP A 105 11.51 -5.57 -10.19
C TRP A 105 10.74 -4.30 -9.82
N SER A 106 10.85 -3.29 -10.66
CA SER A 106 10.14 -2.01 -10.56
C SER A 106 8.62 -2.16 -10.50
N LEU A 107 8.05 -3.26 -11.00
CA LEU A 107 6.60 -3.51 -10.93
C LEU A 107 6.08 -3.72 -9.51
N PHE A 108 6.98 -3.95 -8.55
CA PHE A 108 6.68 -4.20 -7.15
C PHE A 108 7.27 -3.09 -6.24
N ASP A 109 7.75 -1.99 -6.84
CA ASP A 109 8.27 -0.87 -6.08
C ASP A 109 7.14 -0.22 -5.26
N PHE A 110 7.43 0.05 -4.00
CA PHE A 110 6.59 0.81 -3.09
C PHE A 110 7.36 2.08 -2.72
N THR A 111 6.97 3.20 -3.33
CA THR A 111 7.74 4.45 -3.21
C THR A 111 7.44 5.17 -1.89
N TYR A 112 8.26 6.18 -1.58
CA TYR A 112 7.95 7.10 -0.48
C TYR A 112 6.59 7.79 -0.66
N GLN A 113 6.24 8.18 -1.89
CA GLN A 113 4.98 8.84 -2.17
C GLN A 113 3.79 7.89 -2.06
N ASP A 114 3.97 6.60 -2.40
CA ASP A 114 2.95 5.56 -2.14
C ASP A 114 2.68 5.44 -0.63
N CYS A 115 3.74 5.39 0.17
CA CYS A 115 3.66 5.37 1.63
C CYS A 115 2.93 6.60 2.18
N TYR A 116 3.30 7.79 1.70
CA TYR A 116 2.65 9.04 2.10
C TYR A 116 1.16 9.09 1.73
N SER A 117 0.83 8.66 0.51
CA SER A 117 -0.55 8.62 0.00
C SER A 117 -1.39 7.62 0.79
N LEU A 118 -0.86 6.43 1.08
CA LEU A 118 -1.52 5.42 1.91
C LEU A 118 -1.76 5.92 3.33
N ALA A 119 -0.76 6.55 3.96
CA ALA A 119 -0.90 7.14 5.29
C ALA A 119 -1.99 8.22 5.33
N ASN A 120 -2.06 9.07 4.29
CA ASN A 120 -3.13 10.06 4.17
C ASN A 120 -4.50 9.44 3.91
N ALA A 121 -4.57 8.35 3.16
CA ALA A 121 -5.80 7.61 2.93
C ALA A 121 -6.34 7.01 4.24
N PHE A 122 -5.46 6.48 5.09
CA PHE A 122 -5.84 5.97 6.42
C PHE A 122 -6.31 7.07 7.36
N LYS A 123 -5.64 8.23 7.38
CA LYS A 123 -6.10 9.39 8.18
C LYS A 123 -7.51 9.84 7.83
N LYS A 124 -7.93 9.68 6.58
CA LYS A 124 -9.27 10.05 6.10
C LYS A 124 -10.32 8.97 6.40
N CYS A 125 -9.90 7.75 6.73
CA CYS A 125 -10.77 6.60 6.95
C CYS A 125 -10.86 6.27 8.45
N HIS A 126 -11.93 6.72 9.08
CA HIS A 126 -12.11 6.60 10.53
C HIS A 126 -12.62 5.24 10.99
N THR A 127 -13.01 4.37 10.04
CA THR A 127 -13.66 3.08 10.30
C THR A 127 -12.75 1.88 10.09
N LEU A 128 -11.56 2.07 9.52
CA LEU A 128 -10.57 1.00 9.41
C LEU A 128 -10.21 0.46 10.79
N LYS A 129 -10.21 -0.86 10.92
CA LYS A 129 -9.86 -1.54 12.17
C LYS A 129 -8.49 -1.09 12.65
N ASP A 130 -8.43 -0.74 13.93
CA ASP A 130 -7.25 -0.28 14.68
C ASP A 130 -5.96 -0.97 14.19
N GLY A 131 -5.10 -0.21 13.52
CA GLY A 131 -3.80 -0.68 13.02
C GLY A 131 -2.93 -1.26 14.14
N GLY A 132 -3.13 -0.81 15.38
CA GLY A 132 -2.52 -1.38 16.57
C GLY A 132 -2.90 -2.83 16.82
N LYS A 133 -4.15 -3.24 16.54
CA LYS A 133 -4.60 -4.64 16.69
C LYS A 133 -3.96 -5.57 15.66
N GLN A 134 -3.87 -5.13 14.41
CA GLN A 134 -3.23 -5.89 13.35
C GLN A 134 -1.72 -6.02 13.61
N LEU A 135 -1.10 -4.94 14.07
CA LEU A 135 0.29 -4.95 14.49
C LEU A 135 0.51 -5.91 15.66
N LEU A 136 -0.38 -5.90 16.65
CA LEU A 136 -0.33 -6.85 17.77
C LEU A 136 -0.43 -8.30 17.29
N GLU A 137 -1.33 -8.61 16.36
CA GLU A 137 -1.48 -9.96 15.78
C GLU A 137 -0.16 -10.42 15.13
N GLY A 138 0.43 -9.59 14.25
CA GLY A 138 1.72 -9.91 13.63
C GLY A 138 2.87 -10.04 14.62
N MET A 139 2.91 -9.18 15.65
CA MET A 139 3.91 -9.24 16.73
C MET A 139 3.76 -10.47 17.63
N SER A 140 2.54 -11.00 17.77
CA SER A 140 2.28 -12.20 18.55
C SER A 140 2.87 -13.45 17.89
N ASP A 141 2.89 -13.50 16.55
CA ASP A 141 3.49 -14.60 15.79
C ASP A 141 5.01 -14.44 15.60
N ASN A 142 5.52 -13.20 15.61
CA ASN A 142 6.95 -12.93 15.46
C ASN A 142 7.75 -13.32 16.71
N LYS A 143 8.68 -14.29 16.57
CA LYS A 143 9.56 -14.77 17.65
C LYS A 143 11.02 -14.29 17.57
N THR A 144 11.31 -13.34 16.68
CA THR A 144 12.68 -12.93 16.34
C THR A 144 12.95 -11.46 16.55
N LEU A 145 11.95 -10.59 16.35
CA LEU A 145 12.09 -9.15 16.51
C LEU A 145 12.22 -8.78 17.99
N THR A 146 13.31 -8.09 18.34
CA THR A 146 13.63 -7.73 19.73
C THR A 146 13.39 -6.26 20.04
N GLU A 147 13.26 -5.41 19.03
CA GLU A 147 13.03 -3.97 19.17
C GLU A 147 12.05 -3.51 18.10
N PHE A 148 11.11 -2.66 18.49
CA PHE A 148 10.16 -2.02 17.57
C PHE A 148 9.69 -0.70 18.19
N ASP A 149 9.81 0.39 17.44
CA ASP A 149 9.47 1.73 17.93
C ASP A 149 8.02 2.07 17.58
N LEU A 150 7.18 2.25 18.60
CA LEU A 150 5.76 2.57 18.47
C LEU A 150 5.46 4.06 18.66
N ARG A 151 6.48 4.90 18.83
CA ARG A 151 6.26 6.35 19.02
C ARG A 151 5.54 6.91 17.80
N LEU A 152 4.47 7.68 18.04
CA LEU A 152 3.64 8.31 17.01
C LEU A 152 2.87 7.33 16.10
N ALA A 153 2.76 6.05 16.47
CA ALA A 153 2.03 5.05 15.69
C ALA A 153 0.52 4.99 15.98
N GLU A 154 0.01 5.86 16.88
CA GLU A 154 -1.41 5.89 17.33
C GLU A 154 -1.98 4.50 17.68
N VAL A 155 -1.14 3.63 18.23
CA VAL A 155 -1.52 2.28 18.68
C VAL A 155 -2.29 2.39 20.00
N GLY A 156 -3.42 1.69 20.10
CA GLY A 156 -4.18 1.61 21.34
C GLY A 156 -3.33 1.11 22.52
N GLN A 157 -3.52 1.67 23.72
CA GLN A 157 -2.71 1.37 24.91
C GLN A 157 -2.59 -0.13 25.21
N GLU A 158 -3.68 -0.88 25.02
CA GLU A 158 -3.70 -2.33 25.19
C GLU A 158 -2.80 -3.04 24.18
N SER A 159 -2.90 -2.68 22.90
CA SER A 159 -2.05 -3.23 21.84
C SER A 159 -0.58 -2.89 22.06
N GLU A 160 -0.27 -1.65 22.42
CA GLU A 160 1.10 -1.22 22.74
C GLU A 160 1.69 -2.01 23.91
N TYR A 161 0.91 -2.24 24.97
CA TYR A 161 1.33 -3.04 26.11
C TYR A 161 1.68 -4.48 25.69
N LEU A 162 0.82 -5.12 24.92
CA LEU A 162 0.99 -6.50 24.50
C LEU A 162 2.14 -6.66 23.49
N ILE A 163 2.33 -5.71 22.57
CA ILE A 163 3.49 -5.69 21.65
C ILE A 163 4.79 -5.59 22.45
N ASN A 164 4.85 -4.70 23.44
CA ASN A 164 6.02 -4.57 24.31
C ASN A 164 6.31 -5.85 25.12
N GLN A 165 5.27 -6.61 25.49
CA GLN A 165 5.45 -7.91 26.13
C GLN A 165 6.05 -8.95 25.18
N ALA A 166 5.61 -8.98 23.92
CA ALA A 166 6.16 -9.86 22.89
C ALA A 166 7.65 -9.56 22.62
N LEU A 167 8.02 -8.28 22.50
CA LEU A 167 9.42 -7.85 22.33
C LEU A 167 10.31 -8.32 23.49
N LYS A 168 9.87 -8.15 24.74
CA LYS A 168 10.60 -8.62 25.93
C LYS A 168 10.78 -10.14 25.94
N ALA A 169 9.77 -10.89 25.53
CA ALA A 169 9.89 -12.35 25.41
C ALA A 169 10.94 -12.73 24.36
N ASN A 170 10.95 -12.06 23.21
CA ASN A 170 11.93 -12.30 22.15
C ASN A 170 13.36 -11.92 22.58
N GLN A 171 13.52 -10.83 23.34
CA GLN A 171 14.80 -10.43 23.92
C GLN A 171 15.35 -11.51 24.87
N GLU A 172 14.50 -12.09 25.73
CA GLU A 172 14.95 -13.15 26.64
C GLU A 172 15.28 -14.45 25.88
N ILE A 173 14.49 -14.80 24.86
CA ILE A 173 14.81 -15.92 23.96
C ILE A 173 16.17 -15.71 23.29
N ALA A 174 16.42 -14.51 22.76
CA ALA A 174 17.70 -14.16 22.14
C ALA A 174 18.85 -14.25 23.15
N ARG A 175 18.67 -13.72 24.36
CA ARG A 175 19.66 -13.79 25.45
C ARG A 175 19.98 -15.22 25.84
N LEU A 176 18.97 -16.07 26.01
CA LEU A 176 19.16 -17.49 26.35
C LEU A 176 19.92 -18.23 25.25
N LYS A 177 19.60 -17.98 23.97
CA LYS A 177 20.35 -18.53 22.85
C LYS A 177 21.82 -18.17 22.90
N THR A 178 22.16 -16.92 23.24
CA THR A 178 23.56 -16.49 23.37
C THR A 178 24.31 -17.12 24.55
N LEU A 179 23.60 -17.58 25.59
CA LEU A 179 24.19 -18.26 26.74
C LEU A 179 24.38 -19.76 26.52
N THR A 180 23.62 -20.34 25.59
CA THR A 180 23.66 -21.78 25.25
C THR A 180 24.42 -22.10 23.97
N SER A 181 24.93 -21.08 23.28
CA SER A 181 25.77 -21.19 22.07
C SER A 181 27.25 -21.04 22.43
#